data_AF-A0A915NGD5-F1
#
_entry.id   AF-A0A915NGD5-F1
#
_cell.length_a   1.000
_cell.length_b   1.000
_cell.length_c   1.000
_cell.angle_alpha   90.00
_cell.angle_beta   90.00
_cell.angle_gamma   90.00
#
_symmetry.space_group_name_H-M   'P 1'
#
loop_
_entity.id
_entity.type
_entity.pdbx_description
1 polymer ?
#
loop_
_entity_poly.entity_id
_entity_poly.type
_entity_poly.pdbx_seq_one_letter_code
_entity_poly.pdbx_strand_id
1 'polypeptide(L)'
;MDQPKQKIIPKIEGVKCTNPLNQLRLDHFELWKCKQGKWQVYNRIECPNVNLSTNCQFKFTPPRGSLNFPRDIARLNVFHEQSRQFVLFNQNFPNGSKLLFSCANYSMDLLRGPSLSVCRNGEWLPPPPYCQRLDRTKANGQQPPPIDFQ
;
A
#
# COMPACT_ATOMS: atom_id res chain seq x y z
N MET A 1 -20.14 74.08 30.47
CA MET A 1 -20.62 72.75 30.06
C MET A 1 -20.56 72.74 28.55
N ASP A 2 -19.60 72.05 27.95
CA ASP A 2 -19.69 71.63 26.55
C ASP A 2 -18.62 70.56 26.29
N GLN A 3 -19.07 69.32 26.05
CA GLN A 3 -18.24 68.19 25.65
C GLN A 3 -18.17 68.14 24.11
N PRO A 4 -16.98 68.04 23.49
CA PRO A 4 -16.88 67.58 22.12
C PRO A 4 -16.60 66.07 22.10
N LYS A 5 -17.71 65.34 21.97
CA LYS A 5 -17.96 64.12 21.17
C LYS A 5 -16.78 63.15 20.94
N GLN A 6 -16.89 62.02 21.63
CA GLN A 6 -16.18 60.75 21.39
C GLN A 6 -15.98 60.44 19.90
N LYS A 7 -14.73 60.17 19.53
CA LYS A 7 -14.35 59.57 18.25
C LYS A 7 -14.82 58.11 18.25
N ILE A 8 -16.00 57.85 17.71
CA ILE A 8 -16.54 56.49 17.55
C ILE A 8 -15.76 55.81 16.42
N ILE A 9 -14.82 54.93 16.80
CA ILE A 9 -14.39 53.82 15.94
C ILE A 9 -14.80 52.57 16.72
N PRO A 10 -15.93 51.93 16.39
CA PRO A 10 -15.78 50.57 15.88
C PRO A 10 -16.98 50.07 15.04
N LYS A 11 -16.69 49.40 13.93
CA LYS A 11 -17.33 48.12 13.58
C LYS A 11 -16.50 47.44 12.49
N ILE A 12 -15.43 46.77 12.90
CA ILE A 12 -15.04 45.57 12.17
C ILE A 12 -15.98 44.50 12.72
N GLU A 13 -17.12 44.30 12.06
CA GLU A 13 -17.92 43.11 12.29
C GLU A 13 -17.03 41.92 11.92
N GLY A 14 -16.40 41.36 12.96
CA GLY A 14 -15.39 40.32 12.85
C GLY A 14 -15.95 39.15 12.09
N VAL A 15 -15.35 38.86 10.94
CA VAL A 15 -15.94 37.90 10.04
C VAL A 15 -15.84 36.51 10.64
N LYS A 16 -16.99 35.92 10.94
CA LYS A 16 -17.08 34.59 11.54
C LYS A 16 -16.95 33.54 10.47
N CYS A 17 -15.73 33.07 10.27
CA CYS A 17 -15.47 31.80 9.61
C CYS A 17 -15.84 30.66 10.57
N THR A 18 -16.84 29.85 10.22
CA THR A 18 -17.21 28.62 10.94
C THR A 18 -16.81 27.38 10.14
N ASN A 19 -16.53 26.31 10.88
CA ASN A 19 -15.78 25.08 10.58
C ASN A 19 -15.49 24.71 9.09
N PRO A 20 -14.23 24.76 8.62
CA PRO A 20 -13.78 23.94 7.51
C PRO A 20 -13.24 22.63 8.09
N LEU A 21 -14.06 21.58 8.20
CA LEU A 21 -13.45 20.26 8.28
C LEU A 21 -12.64 20.14 6.99
N ASN A 22 -11.29 20.12 7.06
CA ASN A 22 -10.47 19.82 5.89
C ASN A 22 -11.04 18.53 5.29
N GLN A 23 -11.79 18.64 4.20
CA GLN A 23 -12.53 17.52 3.66
C GLN A 23 -11.53 16.71 2.85
N LEU A 24 -11.02 15.63 3.43
CA LEU A 24 -10.46 14.55 2.63
C LEU A 24 -11.60 14.03 1.75
N ARG A 25 -11.60 14.43 0.47
CA ARG A 25 -12.44 13.83 -0.55
C ARG A 25 -11.64 12.78 -1.30
N LEU A 26 -12.34 11.81 -1.90
CA LEU A 26 -11.70 10.66 -2.56
C LEU A 26 -10.73 11.05 -3.68
N ASP A 27 -10.94 12.21 -4.29
CA ASP A 27 -10.29 12.67 -5.52
C ASP A 27 -9.33 13.86 -5.30
N HIS A 28 -9.36 14.51 -4.13
CA HIS A 28 -8.44 15.60 -3.82
C HIS A 28 -8.43 15.96 -2.33
N PHE A 29 -7.32 16.56 -1.89
CA PHE A 29 -7.17 17.20 -0.59
C PHE A 29 -7.11 18.72 -0.77
N GLU A 30 -7.91 19.46 0.00
CA GLU A 30 -7.92 20.93 -0.01
C GLU A 30 -7.62 21.47 1.38
N LEU A 31 -6.64 22.38 1.46
CA LEU A 31 -6.38 23.12 2.69
C LEU A 31 -7.13 24.44 2.66
N TRP A 32 -8.11 24.60 3.54
CA TRP A 32 -8.93 25.81 3.62
C TRP A 32 -8.39 26.76 4.69
N LYS A 33 -8.19 28.05 4.34
CA LYS A 33 -7.77 29.11 5.28
C LYS A 33 -8.73 30.28 5.23
N CYS A 34 -9.15 30.77 6.40
CA CYS A 34 -9.97 31.97 6.50
C CYS A 34 -9.05 33.19 6.53
N LYS A 35 -9.21 34.11 5.57
CA LYS A 35 -8.56 35.42 5.58
C LYS A 35 -9.60 36.50 5.33
N GLN A 36 -9.63 37.53 6.20
CA GLN A 36 -10.61 38.62 6.13
C GLN A 36 -12.05 38.11 6.01
N GLY A 37 -12.34 36.95 6.61
CA GLY A 37 -13.66 36.37 6.57
C GLY A 37 -14.09 35.59 5.35
N LYS A 38 -13.18 35.41 4.40
CA LYS A 38 -13.40 34.59 3.23
C LYS A 38 -12.54 33.33 3.35
N TRP A 39 -13.15 32.20 3.06
CA TRP A 39 -12.45 30.94 2.88
C TRP A 39 -11.66 30.98 1.57
N GLN A 40 -10.37 30.67 1.66
CA GLN A 40 -9.45 30.56 0.53
C GLN A 40 -8.84 29.16 0.54
N VAL A 41 -8.86 28.50 -0.62
CA VAL A 41 -8.20 27.21 -0.82
C VAL A 41 -6.73 27.44 -1.09
N TYR A 42 -5.90 26.68 -0.39
CA TYR A 42 -4.47 26.59 -0.60
C TYR A 42 -4.10 25.13 -0.83
N ASN A 43 -3.02 24.87 -1.56
CA ASN A 43 -2.40 23.56 -1.70
C ASN A 43 -3.41 22.44 -2.05
N ARG A 44 -4.23 22.66 -3.08
CA ARG A 44 -5.13 21.64 -3.62
C ARG A 44 -4.27 20.53 -4.24
N ILE A 45 -4.30 19.36 -3.64
CA ILE A 45 -3.61 18.16 -4.12
C ILE A 45 -4.66 17.30 -4.81
N GLU A 46 -4.53 17.11 -6.11
CA GLU A 46 -5.37 16.17 -6.85
C GLU A 46 -4.85 14.76 -6.64
N CYS A 47 -5.72 13.88 -6.17
CA CYS A 47 -5.44 12.45 -6.14
C CYS A 47 -5.81 11.91 -7.53
N PRO A 48 -4.88 11.27 -8.26
CA PRO A 48 -5.24 10.62 -9.51
C PRO A 48 -6.39 9.63 -9.26
N ASN A 49 -7.40 9.65 -10.12
CA ASN A 49 -8.52 8.70 -10.03
C ASN A 49 -8.01 7.31 -10.41
N VAL A 50 -7.47 6.59 -9.42
CA VAL A 50 -6.96 5.24 -9.60
C VAL A 50 -8.12 4.30 -9.36
N ASN A 51 -8.48 3.49 -10.36
CA ASN A 51 -9.47 2.45 -10.16
C ASN A 51 -8.87 1.33 -9.30
N LEU A 52 -9.03 1.47 -7.97
CA LEU A 52 -8.52 0.53 -6.97
C LEU A 52 -9.03 -0.90 -7.17
N SER A 53 -10.17 -1.10 -7.85
CA SER A 53 -10.69 -2.46 -8.15
C SER A 53 -9.81 -3.23 -9.15
N THR A 54 -9.00 -2.53 -9.94
CA THR A 54 -8.08 -3.15 -10.90
C THR A 54 -6.69 -3.41 -10.33
N ASN A 55 -6.39 -2.87 -9.14
CA ASN A 55 -5.10 -3.02 -8.48
C ASN A 55 -5.07 -4.33 -7.70
N CYS A 56 -3.95 -5.03 -7.77
CA CYS A 56 -3.77 -6.29 -7.05
C CYS A 56 -3.09 -6.02 -5.72
N GLN A 57 -3.68 -6.56 -4.66
CA GLN A 57 -3.10 -6.50 -3.32
C GLN A 57 -2.15 -7.67 -3.13
N PHE A 58 -0.89 -7.41 -2.74
CA PHE A 58 0.04 -8.46 -2.33
C PHE A 58 0.22 -8.44 -0.82
N LYS A 59 0.12 -9.61 -0.17
CA LYS A 59 0.25 -9.76 1.29
C LYS A 59 1.24 -10.86 1.64
N PHE A 60 2.17 -10.55 2.55
CA PHE A 60 3.09 -11.51 3.16
C PHE A 60 2.47 -12.31 4.31
N THR A 61 1.25 -12.02 4.72
CA THR A 61 0.60 -12.69 5.85
C THR A 61 -0.60 -13.48 5.33
N PRO A 62 -0.62 -14.82 5.47
CA PRO A 62 -1.87 -15.54 5.31
C PRO A 62 -2.83 -15.13 6.43
N PRO A 63 -4.14 -15.01 6.17
CA PRO A 63 -5.13 -14.78 7.23
C PRO A 63 -4.98 -15.85 8.32
N ARG A 64 -5.09 -15.46 9.59
CA ARG A 64 -5.10 -16.42 10.71
C ARG A 64 -6.21 -17.45 10.43
N GLY A 65 -5.85 -18.73 10.40
CA GLY A 65 -6.81 -19.83 10.23
C GLY A 65 -6.93 -20.43 8.82
N SER A 66 -6.09 -20.05 7.85
CA SER A 66 -6.03 -20.78 6.58
C SER A 66 -5.31 -22.12 6.76
N LEU A 67 -6.08 -23.17 7.09
CA LEU A 67 -5.60 -24.54 7.32
C LEU A 67 -4.87 -25.17 6.13
N ASN A 68 -4.93 -24.54 4.94
CA ASN A 68 -4.32 -25.01 3.70
C ASN A 68 -3.16 -24.14 3.19
N PHE A 69 -2.80 -23.06 3.90
CA PHE A 69 -1.66 -22.23 3.53
C PHE A 69 -0.57 -22.37 4.61
N PRO A 70 0.58 -22.99 4.31
CA PRO A 70 1.69 -23.03 5.26
C PRO A 70 2.08 -21.59 5.62
N ARG A 71 2.48 -21.41 6.89
CA ARG A 71 2.72 -20.17 7.64
C ARG A 71 3.77 -19.20 7.06
N ASP A 72 4.16 -19.36 5.79
CA ASP A 72 5.54 -19.21 5.37
C ASP A 72 5.75 -18.34 4.12
N ILE A 73 4.90 -17.35 3.88
CA ILE A 73 5.22 -16.28 2.91
C ILE A 73 6.43 -15.45 3.40
N ALA A 74 6.80 -15.56 4.69
CA ALA A 74 8.03 -15.01 5.26
C ALA A 74 9.32 -15.58 4.63
N ARG A 75 9.24 -16.62 3.79
CA ARG A 75 10.39 -17.21 3.09
C ARG A 75 10.44 -16.87 1.60
N LEU A 76 9.58 -15.98 1.10
CA LEU A 76 9.66 -15.49 -0.27
C LEU A 76 10.45 -14.19 -0.36
N ASN A 77 11.38 -14.16 -1.31
CA ASN A 77 11.87 -12.92 -1.89
C ASN A 77 10.95 -12.55 -3.05
N VAL A 78 10.43 -11.33 -3.01
CA VAL A 78 9.47 -10.82 -4.01
C VAL A 78 10.08 -9.59 -4.66
N PHE A 79 10.26 -9.63 -5.97
CA PHE A 79 10.86 -8.56 -6.76
C PHE A 79 9.84 -7.99 -7.73
N HIS A 80 9.64 -6.67 -7.68
CA HIS A 80 8.76 -5.98 -8.62
C HIS A 80 9.54 -5.55 -9.85
N GLU A 81 9.20 -6.10 -11.02
CA GLU A 81 9.96 -5.90 -12.27
C GLU A 81 10.03 -4.43 -12.66
N GLN A 82 8.90 -3.70 -12.57
CA GLN A 82 8.80 -2.33 -13.04
C GLN A 82 9.56 -1.33 -12.16
N SER A 83 9.47 -1.45 -10.82
CA SER A 83 10.21 -0.56 -9.92
C SER A 83 11.64 -1.02 -9.64
N ARG A 84 12.01 -2.24 -10.09
CA ARG A 84 13.31 -2.87 -9.86
C ARG A 84 13.70 -2.93 -8.38
N GLN A 85 12.73 -3.22 -7.52
CA GLN A 85 12.90 -3.24 -6.08
C GLN A 85 12.27 -4.48 -5.46
N PHE A 86 12.81 -4.88 -4.32
CA PHE A 86 12.18 -5.89 -3.49
C PHE A 86 10.95 -5.33 -2.78
N VAL A 87 9.90 -6.13 -2.74
CA VAL A 87 8.69 -5.87 -1.98
C VAL A 87 8.96 -6.33 -0.55
N LEU A 88 8.90 -5.43 0.42
CA LEU A 88 9.26 -5.73 1.81
C LEU A 88 8.06 -5.80 2.75
N PHE A 89 6.89 -5.34 2.31
CA PHE A 89 5.67 -5.28 3.11
C PHE A 89 4.43 -5.37 2.21
N ASN A 90 3.26 -5.48 2.84
CA ASN A 90 1.98 -5.55 2.14
C ASN A 90 1.73 -4.24 1.37
N GLN A 91 1.52 -4.32 0.07
CA GLN A 91 1.28 -3.14 -0.77
C GLN A 91 0.39 -3.48 -1.97
N ASN A 92 -0.19 -2.45 -2.56
CA ASN A 92 -1.02 -2.56 -3.77
C ASN A 92 -0.19 -2.27 -5.01
N PHE A 93 -0.48 -3.00 -6.07
CA PHE A 93 0.19 -2.87 -7.35
C PHE A 93 -0.81 -2.53 -8.45
N PRO A 94 -0.47 -1.61 -9.36
CA PRO A 94 -1.34 -1.29 -10.49
C PRO A 94 -1.53 -2.50 -11.42
N ASN A 95 -2.63 -2.49 -12.18
CA ASN A 95 -2.87 -3.47 -13.23
C ASN A 95 -1.67 -3.56 -14.19
N GLY A 96 -1.27 -4.78 -14.55
CA GLY A 96 -0.09 -5.05 -15.37
C GLY A 96 1.24 -5.13 -14.62
N SER A 97 1.27 -4.83 -13.31
CA SER A 97 2.47 -5.07 -12.48
C SER A 97 2.88 -6.54 -12.48
N LYS A 98 4.19 -6.77 -12.41
CA LYS A 98 4.78 -8.10 -12.45
C LYS A 98 5.64 -8.33 -11.21
N LEU A 99 5.35 -9.43 -10.52
CA LEU A 99 6.11 -9.87 -9.36
C LEU A 99 6.86 -11.15 -9.70
N LEU A 100 8.15 -11.13 -9.45
CA LEU A 100 9.06 -12.26 -9.54
C LEU A 100 9.29 -12.82 -8.14
N PHE A 101 9.28 -14.14 -8.02
CA PHE A 101 9.33 -14.85 -6.75
C PHE A 101 10.51 -15.80 -6.71
N SER A 102 11.21 -15.82 -5.58
CA SER A 102 12.19 -16.85 -5.24
C SER A 102 12.11 -17.18 -3.76
N CYS A 103 12.66 -18.32 -3.35
CA CYS A 103 12.82 -18.59 -1.93
C CYS A 103 14.00 -17.80 -1.36
N ALA A 104 13.86 -17.34 -0.12
CA ALA A 104 14.92 -16.68 0.62
C ALA A 104 16.11 -17.62 0.85
N ASN A 105 15.83 -18.91 1.09
CA ASN A 105 16.86 -19.94 1.22
C ASN A 105 16.80 -20.94 0.05
N TYR A 106 17.65 -20.71 -0.95
CA TYR A 106 17.69 -21.50 -2.19
C TYR A 106 18.16 -22.95 -2.01
N SER A 107 18.92 -23.26 -0.95
CA SER A 107 19.46 -24.61 -0.73
C SER A 107 18.54 -25.49 0.11
N MET A 108 17.60 -24.87 0.82
CA MET A 108 16.80 -25.50 1.86
C MET A 108 15.30 -25.45 1.61
N ASP A 109 14.84 -24.58 0.72
CA ASP A 109 13.45 -24.43 0.33
C ASP A 109 13.29 -24.61 -1.18
N LEU A 110 12.16 -25.21 -1.56
CA LEU A 110 11.72 -25.36 -2.94
C LEU A 110 10.53 -24.44 -3.21
N LEU A 111 10.63 -23.66 -4.28
CA LEU A 111 9.52 -22.83 -4.76
C LEU A 111 8.43 -23.74 -5.35
N ARG A 112 7.23 -23.71 -4.77
CA ARG A 112 6.05 -24.41 -5.26
C ARG A 112 5.10 -23.42 -5.91
N GLY A 113 4.98 -23.53 -7.23
CA GLY A 113 4.16 -22.66 -8.06
C GLY A 113 4.99 -21.82 -9.04
N PRO A 114 4.36 -20.83 -9.68
CA PRO A 114 4.98 -20.01 -10.73
C PRO A 114 5.98 -19.01 -10.14
N SER A 115 7.12 -18.79 -10.81
CA SER A 115 8.10 -17.77 -10.42
C SER A 115 7.72 -16.35 -10.83
N LEU A 116 6.69 -16.18 -11.65
CA LEU A 116 6.18 -14.90 -12.12
C LEU A 116 4.67 -14.84 -11.93
N SER A 117 4.18 -13.75 -11.36
CA SER A 117 2.76 -13.41 -11.34
C SER A 117 2.53 -12.02 -11.91
N VAL A 118 1.45 -11.87 -12.67
CA VAL A 118 1.05 -10.61 -13.30
C VAL A 118 -0.28 -10.16 -12.71
N CYS A 119 -0.34 -8.91 -12.28
CA CYS A 119 -1.59 -8.30 -11.84
C CYS A 119 -2.50 -8.09 -13.06
N ARG A 120 -3.69 -8.70 -13.03
CA ARG A 120 -4.72 -8.56 -14.06
C ARG A 120 -6.06 -8.34 -13.39
N ASN A 121 -6.61 -7.14 -13.55
CA ASN A 121 -7.94 -6.76 -13.09
C ASN A 121 -8.20 -7.09 -11.60
N GLY A 122 -7.24 -6.75 -10.73
CA GLY A 122 -7.35 -6.98 -9.29
C GLY A 122 -6.88 -8.36 -8.80
N GLU A 123 -6.59 -9.28 -9.72
CA GLU A 123 -6.12 -10.63 -9.39
C GLU A 123 -4.68 -10.89 -9.84
N TRP A 124 -3.95 -11.67 -9.03
CA TRP A 124 -2.61 -12.16 -9.37
C TRP A 124 -2.71 -13.43 -10.20
N LEU A 125 -2.28 -13.36 -11.46
CA LEU A 125 -2.36 -14.47 -12.41
C LEU A 125 -0.98 -14.79 -13.01
N PRO A 126 -0.49 -16.04 -12.86
CA PRO A 126 -1.01 -17.09 -11.98
C PRO A 126 -0.88 -16.72 -10.48
N PRO A 127 -1.58 -17.39 -9.55
CA PRO A 127 -1.52 -17.07 -8.12
C PRO A 127 -0.09 -17.09 -7.57
N PRO A 128 0.25 -16.24 -6.57
CA PRO A 128 1.59 -16.21 -6.00
C PRO A 128 2.01 -17.57 -5.41
N PRO A 129 3.27 -17.99 -5.62
CA PRO A 129 3.78 -19.27 -5.12
C PRO A 129 4.04 -19.25 -3.61
N TYR A 130 4.47 -20.39 -3.07
CA TYR A 130 4.99 -20.49 -1.70
C TYR A 130 6.28 -21.31 -1.65
N CYS A 131 7.06 -21.14 -0.57
CA CYS A 131 8.29 -21.90 -0.35
C CYS A 131 8.06 -23.07 0.61
N GLN A 132 8.29 -24.28 0.10
CA GLN A 132 8.21 -25.51 0.87
C GLN A 132 9.60 -25.92 1.33
N ARG A 133 9.77 -26.12 2.64
CA ARG A 133 11.02 -26.64 3.21
C ARG A 133 11.30 -28.02 2.63
N LEU A 134 12.52 -28.22 2.15
CA LEU A 134 13.00 -29.54 1.73
C LEU A 134 13.20 -30.43 2.96
N ASP A 135 12.68 -31.65 2.90
CA ASP A 135 12.81 -32.65 3.96
C ASP A 135 14.00 -33.55 3.64
N ARG A 136 14.96 -33.63 4.56
CA ARG A 136 16.16 -34.48 4.45
C ARG A 136 15.82 -35.98 4.41
N THR A 137 14.67 -36.36 4.97
CA THR A 137 14.27 -37.77 5.11
C THR A 137 13.43 -38.27 3.93
N LYS A 138 12.88 -37.38 3.10
CA LYS A 138 12.09 -37.72 1.91
C LYS A 138 12.96 -37.79 0.65
N ALA A 139 13.99 -38.62 0.70
CA ALA A 139 14.85 -38.94 -0.45
C ALA A 139 14.19 -39.88 -1.47
N ASN A 140 12.85 -39.87 -1.60
CA ASN A 140 12.10 -40.75 -2.51
C ASN A 140 11.98 -40.16 -3.93
N GLY A 141 12.94 -39.35 -4.38
CA GLY A 141 13.01 -38.81 -5.75
C GLY A 141 12.00 -37.71 -6.12
N GLN A 142 11.12 -37.29 -5.20
CA GLN A 142 10.11 -36.25 -5.46
C GLN A 142 10.60 -34.82 -5.14
N GLN A 143 11.74 -34.67 -4.47
CA GLN A 143 12.33 -33.39 -4.09
C GLN A 143 13.84 -33.42 -4.31
N PRO A 144 14.45 -32.31 -4.77
CA PRO A 144 15.91 -32.21 -4.81
C PRO A 144 16.47 -32.30 -3.38
N PRO A 145 17.64 -32.93 -3.19
CA PRO A 145 18.26 -33.01 -1.87
C PRO A 145 18.65 -31.61 -1.39
N PRO A 146 18.48 -31.30 -0.08
CA PRO A 146 18.98 -30.05 0.48
C PRO A 146 20.51 -30.00 0.42
N ILE A 147 21.07 -28.86 0.03
CA ILE A 147 22.53 -28.63 0.03
C ILE A 147 22.93 -27.93 1.32
N ASP A 148 23.86 -28.52 2.06
CA ASP A 148 24.42 -27.96 3.30
C ASP A 148 25.93 -27.79 3.14
N PHE A 149 26.43 -26.58 3.41
CA PHE A 149 27.86 -26.25 3.37
C PHE A 149 28.37 -26.19 4.82
N GLN A 150 28.44 -27.34 5.48
CA GLN A 150 29.12 -27.48 6.77
C GLN A 150 30.64 -27.56 6.60
#